data_AF-A0A2V6V685-F1
#
_entry.id   AF-A0A2V6V685-F1
#
_cell.length_a   1.000
_cell.length_b   1.000
_cell.length_c   1.000
_cell.angle_alpha   90.00
_cell.angle_beta   90.00
_cell.angle_gamma   90.00
#
_symmetry.space_group_name_H-M   'P 1'
#
loop_
_entity.id
_entity.type
_entity.pdbx_description
1 polymer ?
#
loop_
_entity_poly.entity_id
_entity_poly.type
_entity_poly.pdbx_seq_one_letter_code
_entity_poly.pdbx_strand_id
1 'polypeptide(L)'
;MVIERRWKKWVFFYIPLTVFVVGTLFPFYWMFVTAIRPDSELYRSWRAVNNAPFWTLHPTLEHFQDLMAKTTFPVWLWNTFF
;
A
#
# COMPACT_ATOMS: atom_id res chain seq x y z
N MET A 1 -5.13 -35.72 29.32
CA MET A 1 -5.54 -35.16 28.02
C MET A 1 -5.77 -33.67 28.18
N VAL A 2 -4.73 -32.86 27.99
CA VAL A 2 -4.88 -31.41 27.95
C VAL A 2 -5.65 -31.10 26.68
N ILE A 3 -6.95 -30.83 26.81
CA ILE A 3 -7.69 -30.15 25.76
C ILE A 3 -6.99 -28.80 25.60
N GLU A 4 -6.05 -28.73 24.66
CA GLU A 4 -5.59 -27.48 24.09
C GLU A 4 -6.82 -26.82 23.50
N ARG A 5 -7.47 -26.01 24.34
CA ARG A 5 -8.66 -25.25 24.04
C ARG A 5 -8.32 -24.43 22.79
N ARG A 6 -8.85 -24.82 21.62
CA ARG A 6 -8.47 -24.30 20.28
C ARG A 6 -8.38 -22.77 20.24
N TRP A 7 -9.19 -22.07 21.03
CA TRP A 7 -9.16 -20.62 21.19
C TRP A 7 -7.82 -20.04 21.67
N LYS A 8 -7.03 -20.78 22.46
CA LYS A 8 -5.70 -20.32 22.90
C LYS A 8 -4.75 -20.14 21.73
N LYS A 9 -4.77 -21.05 20.73
CA LYS A 9 -3.97 -20.90 19.50
C LYS A 9 -4.40 -19.67 18.70
N TRP A 10 -5.69 -19.37 18.67
CA TRP A 10 -6.19 -18.14 18.04
C TRP A 10 -5.69 -16.88 18.74
N VAL A 11 -5.81 -16.82 20.07
CA VAL A 11 -5.43 -15.64 20.85
C VAL A 11 -3.93 -15.40 20.89
N PHE A 12 -3.13 -16.46 21.10
CA PHE A 12 -1.69 -16.31 21.33
C PHE A 12 -0.83 -16.47 20.07
N PHE A 13 -1.37 -17.04 19.00
CA PHE A 13 -0.61 -17.25 17.77
C PHE A 13 -1.25 -16.54 16.58
N TYR A 14 -2.47 -16.90 16.19
CA TYR A 14 -3.05 -16.37 14.94
C TYR A 14 -3.34 -14.87 15.00
N ILE A 15 -3.92 -14.35 16.09
CA ILE A 15 -4.20 -12.90 16.20
C ILE A 15 -2.91 -12.07 16.16
N PRO A 16 -1.89 -12.32 17.02
CA PRO A 16 -0.63 -11.58 16.95
C PRO A 16 0.06 -11.70 15.59
N LEU A 17 0.06 -12.90 14.99
CA LEU A 17 0.63 -13.13 13.66
C LEU A 17 -0.11 -12.33 12.59
N THR A 18 -1.44 -12.31 12.59
CA THR A 18 -2.23 -11.52 11.65
C THR A 18 -1.99 -10.03 11.82
N VAL A 19 -1.96 -9.52 13.07
CA VAL A 19 -1.64 -8.12 13.33
C VAL A 19 -0.24 -7.77 12.82
N PHE A 20 0.74 -8.64 13.06
CA PHE A 20 2.09 -8.48 12.55
C PHE A 20 2.11 -8.43 11.01
N VAL A 21 1.49 -9.39 10.34
CA VAL A 21 1.41 -9.44 8.86
C VAL A 21 0.71 -8.21 8.29
N VAL A 22 -0.45 -7.83 8.83
CA VAL A 22 -1.18 -6.64 8.38
C VAL A 22 -0.35 -5.38 8.62
N GLY A 23 0.28 -5.25 9.78
CA GLY A 23 1.16 -4.12 10.09
C GLY A 23 2.37 -4.02 9.15
N THR A 24 3.01 -5.16 8.84
CA THR A 24 4.14 -5.21 7.91
C THR A 24 3.73 -4.91 6.47
N LEU A 25 2.55 -5.37 6.04
CA LEU A 25 2.05 -5.14 4.68
C LEU A 25 1.45 -3.75 4.49
N PHE A 26 1.00 -3.10 5.56
CA PHE A 26 0.38 -1.78 5.51
C PHE A 26 1.20 -0.72 4.74
N PRO A 27 2.51 -0.52 4.98
CA PRO A 27 3.29 0.45 4.21
C PRO A 27 3.33 0.12 2.71
N PHE A 28 3.41 -1.16 2.33
CA PHE A 28 3.42 -1.57 0.92
C PHE A 28 2.06 -1.36 0.25
N TYR A 29 0.98 -1.69 0.96
CA TYR A 29 -0.39 -1.38 0.53
C TYR A 29 -0.55 0.12 0.29
N TRP A 30 -0.09 0.93 1.24
CA TRP A 30 -0.17 2.38 1.14
C TRP A 30 0.64 2.92 -0.04
N MET A 31 1.89 2.46 -0.20
CA MET A 31 2.74 2.83 -1.35
C MET A 31 2.07 2.51 -2.69
N PHE A 32 1.46 1.32 -2.81
CA PHE A 32 0.75 0.91 -4.02
C PHE A 32 -0.44 1.84 -4.31
N VAL A 33 -1.31 2.08 -3.32
CA VAL A 33 -2.47 2.97 -3.47
C VAL A 33 -2.05 4.38 -3.85
N THR A 34 -1.00 4.92 -3.23
CA THR A 34 -0.51 6.27 -3.56
C THR A 34 0.11 6.36 -4.94
N ALA A 35 0.75 5.29 -5.44
CA ALA A 35 1.36 5.29 -6.76
C ALA A 35 0.32 5.45 -7.89
N ILE A 36 -0.89 4.92 -7.68
CA ILE A 36 -2.01 5.00 -8.63
C ILE A 36 -3.02 6.11 -8.31
N ARG A 37 -2.80 6.89 -7.25
CA ARG A 37 -3.69 7.99 -6.86
C ARG A 37 -3.37 9.24 -7.69
N PRO A 38 -4.34 9.93 -8.30
CA PRO A 38 -4.09 11.14 -9.07
C PRO A 38 -3.72 12.31 -8.15
N ASP A 39 -2.96 13.29 -8.67
CA ASP A 39 -2.55 14.48 -7.93
C ASP A 39 -3.73 15.24 -7.29
N SER A 40 -4.86 15.33 -7.99
CA SER A 40 -6.06 15.99 -7.49
C SER A 40 -6.67 15.32 -6.24
N GLU A 41 -6.41 14.04 -6.02
CA GLU A 41 -6.79 13.31 -4.80
C GLU A 41 -5.67 13.35 -3.75
N LEU A 42 -4.40 13.40 -4.16
CA LEU A 42 -3.26 13.54 -3.23
C LEU A 42 -3.26 14.88 -2.49
N TYR A 43 -3.55 15.97 -3.20
CA TYR A 43 -3.59 17.32 -2.60
C TYR A 43 -4.95 17.69 -2.01
N ARG A 44 -5.92 16.76 -2.01
CA ARG A 44 -7.25 16.99 -1.49
C ARG A 44 -7.22 17.13 0.04
N SER A 45 -7.90 18.14 0.56
CA SER A 45 -8.04 18.35 2.01
C SER A 45 -8.73 17.17 2.68
N TRP A 46 -8.28 16.78 3.88
CA TRP A 46 -8.87 15.68 4.64
C TRP A 46 -10.35 15.88 4.99
N ARG A 47 -10.80 17.15 5.04
CA ARG A 47 -12.19 17.55 5.32
C ARG A 47 -13.10 17.52 4.10
N ALA A 48 -12.56 17.26 2.91
CA ALA A 48 -13.35 17.27 1.68
C ALA A 48 -14.35 16.11 1.66
N VAL A 49 -15.53 16.39 1.10
CA VAL A 49 -16.51 15.35 0.79
C VAL A 49 -15.88 14.36 -0.21
N ASN A 50 -16.07 13.07 0.04
CA ASN A 50 -15.46 11.96 -0.71
C ASN A 50 -13.93 11.86 -0.58
N ASN A 51 -13.33 12.36 0.51
CA ASN A 51 -11.94 12.03 0.82
C ASN A 51 -11.84 10.55 1.25
N ALA A 52 -11.15 9.73 0.45
CA ALA A 52 -10.88 8.33 0.76
C ALA A 52 -9.44 8.21 1.31
N PRO A 53 -9.22 8.25 2.64
CA PRO A 53 -7.86 8.31 3.19
C PRO A 53 -7.04 7.09 2.80
N PHE A 54 -7.61 5.88 2.83
CA PHE A 54 -6.89 4.63 2.55
C PHE A 54 -7.13 4.07 1.12
N TRP A 55 -7.77 4.83 0.21
CA TRP A 55 -8.09 4.33 -1.13
C TRP A 55 -8.04 5.44 -2.19
N THR A 56 -8.09 5.12 -3.49
CA THR A 56 -8.19 6.10 -4.58
C THR A 56 -9.51 5.92 -5.32
N LEU A 57 -10.25 7.01 -5.56
CA LEU A 57 -11.54 6.93 -6.25
C LEU A 57 -11.37 6.88 -7.77
N HIS A 58 -10.34 7.55 -8.29
CA HIS A 58 -10.03 7.63 -9.72
C HIS A 58 -8.61 7.13 -10.00
N PRO A 59 -8.37 5.80 -9.95
CA PRO A 59 -7.04 5.26 -10.19
C PRO A 59 -6.50 5.65 -11.57
N THR A 60 -5.23 6.05 -11.63
CA THR A 60 -4.54 6.50 -12.85
C THR A 60 -3.13 5.87 -12.94
N LEU A 61 -2.59 5.85 -14.16
CA LEU A 61 -1.19 5.47 -14.43
C LEU A 61 -0.34 6.65 -14.92
N GLU A 62 -0.86 7.88 -14.81
CA GLU A 62 -0.19 9.10 -15.27
C GLU A 62 1.22 9.23 -14.68
N HIS A 63 1.39 8.97 -13.38
CA HIS A 63 2.71 8.99 -12.74
C HIS A 63 3.71 8.01 -13.37
N PHE A 64 3.26 6.81 -13.74
CA PHE A 64 4.12 5.82 -14.38
C PHE A 64 4.47 6.24 -15.81
N GLN A 65 3.50 6.77 -16.56
CA GLN A 65 3.73 7.28 -17.91
C GLN A 65 4.73 8.44 -17.88
N ASP A 66 4.56 9.37 -16.95
CA ASP A 66 5.44 10.52 -16.77
C ASP A 66 6.85 10.10 -16.32
N LEU A 67 6.95 9.16 -15.38
CA LEU A 67 8.23 8.62 -14.95
C LEU A 67 9.00 7.98 -16.11
N MET A 68 8.31 7.18 -16.96
CA MET A 68 8.97 6.51 -18.10
C MET A 68 9.29 7.48 -19.25
N ALA A 69 8.38 8.41 -19.56
CA ALA A 69 8.47 9.24 -20.77
C ALA A 69 9.18 10.58 -20.54
N LYS A 70 9.11 11.13 -19.33
CA LYS A 70 9.57 12.50 -19.02
C LYS A 70 10.79 12.54 -18.10
N THR A 71 11.33 11.39 -17.69
CA THR A 71 12.51 11.33 -16.79
C THR A 71 13.57 10.34 -17.26
N THR A 72 14.77 10.43 -16.68
CA THR A 72 15.89 9.50 -16.93
C THR A 72 15.72 8.15 -16.22
N PHE A 73 14.58 7.91 -15.55
CA PHE A 73 14.36 6.70 -14.77
C PHE A 73 14.63 5.39 -15.53
N PRO A 74 14.20 5.19 -16.79
CA PRO A 74 14.45 3.92 -17.50
C PRO A 74 15.95 3.62 -17.66
N VAL A 75 16.77 4.65 -17.88
CA VAL A 75 18.23 4.52 -18.01
C VAL A 75 18.85 4.16 -16.67
N TRP A 76 18.43 4.82 -15.58
CA TRP A 76 18.93 4.50 -14.25
C TRP A 76 18.53 3.11 -13.79
N LEU A 77 17.30 2.70 -14.11
CA LEU A 77 16.83 1.35 -13.85
C LEU A 77 17.73 0.33 -14.55
N TRP A 78 18.01 0.53 -15.85
CA TRP A 78 18.89 -0.33 -16.61
C TRP A 78 20.29 -0.44 -15.98
N ASN A 79 20.92 0.70 -15.68
CA ASN A 79 22.26 0.76 -15.05
C ASN A 79 22.30 0.15 -13.63
N THR A 80 21.14 -0.03 -12.98
CA THR A 80 21.08 -0.69 -11.67
C THR A 80 21.06 -2.20 -11.81
N PHE A 81 20.49 -2.72 -12.90
CA PHE A 81 20.43 -4.15 -13.18
C PHE A 81 21.70 -4.71 -13.82
N PHE A 82 22.45 -3.87 -14.56
CA PHE A 82 23.62 -4.27 -15.36
C PHE A 82 24.78 -3.29 -15.17
#